data_AF-A0AAN5D8H0-F1
#
_entry.id   AF-A0AAN5D8H0-F1
#
_cell.length_a   1.000
_cell.length_b   1.000
_cell.length_c   1.000
_cell.angle_alpha   90.00
_cell.angle_beta   90.00
_cell.angle_gamma   90.00
#
_symmetry.space_group_name_H-M   'P 1'
#
loop_
_entity.id
_entity.type
_entity.pdbx_description
1 polymer ?
#
loop_
_entity_poly.entity_id
_entity_poly.type
_entity_poly.pdbx_seq_one_letter_code
_entity_poly.pdbx_strand_id
1 'polypeptide(L)'
;KTTMFLVNLLTRNDTDRFVPMFEIIYSLELIFIVLALVLATFVVLYIAREPKLPLTIRLRIISAILVDFVHLCSRIGVIHHQYYGPSEYVESSDLIFGSVMREIFLGYITALVAILALDRWVATKAWAWYESGARSTLIFFALQESILFSICAAVAVLVVNEYITDMESIYYFAVIVVFGASCFMIVYRHNLRVMRKMKRGAVVNQYSVARTYQIRENITLLRVFSQIARPLVIVCIPPFAFYPIFTHVPPNIGWDGLRFFSASMYDLWLSLASLVVISCLPYYW
;
A
#
# COMPACT_ATOMS: atom_id res chain seq x y z
N LYS A 1 11.14 17.49 26.58
CA LYS A 1 9.97 17.11 25.77
C LYS A 1 10.51 16.69 24.41
N THR A 2 10.58 15.40 24.18
CA THR A 2 10.69 14.85 22.82
C THR A 2 9.37 15.16 22.13
N THR A 3 9.42 16.04 21.12
CA THR A 3 8.29 16.41 20.27
C THR A 3 8.12 15.32 19.23
N MET A 4 6.92 14.73 19.11
CA MET A 4 6.68 13.59 18.20
C MET A 4 7.01 13.94 16.75
N PHE A 5 8.19 13.53 16.29
CA PHE A 5 8.86 14.01 15.06
C PHE A 5 8.02 13.88 13.77
N LEU A 6 7.05 12.96 13.72
CA LEU A 6 6.25 12.68 12.53
C LEU A 6 4.85 13.32 12.52
N VAL A 7 4.40 13.92 13.62
CA VAL A 7 3.02 14.39 13.77
C VAL A 7 2.77 15.67 12.96
N ASN A 8 3.78 16.53 12.83
CA ASN A 8 3.67 17.73 12.00
C ASN A 8 4.99 18.04 11.28
N LEU A 9 5.14 17.57 10.04
CA LEU A 9 6.36 17.81 9.25
C LEU A 9 6.54 19.29 8.87
N LEU A 10 5.45 20.05 8.76
CA LEU A 10 5.45 21.40 8.19
C LEU A 10 4.44 22.28 8.91
N THR A 11 4.92 23.42 9.42
CA THR A 11 4.03 24.47 9.92
C THR A 11 3.80 25.54 8.86
N ARG A 12 2.74 26.34 9.02
CA ARG A 12 2.48 27.48 8.14
C ARG A 12 3.65 28.48 8.12
N ASN A 13 4.25 28.73 9.28
CA ASN A 13 5.41 29.63 9.39
C ASN A 13 6.61 29.18 8.53
N ASP A 14 6.81 27.87 8.38
CA ASP A 14 7.88 27.30 7.56
C ASP A 14 7.62 27.52 6.07
N THR A 15 6.36 27.46 5.66
CA THR A 15 5.93 27.44 4.25
C THR A 15 5.60 28.83 3.69
N ASP A 16 5.15 29.77 4.52
CA ASP A 16 4.81 31.16 4.14
C ASP A 16 5.99 31.91 3.48
N ARG A 17 7.23 31.53 3.78
CA ARG A 17 8.43 32.12 3.17
C ARG A 17 8.62 31.78 1.70
N PHE A 18 7.95 30.72 1.22
CA PHE A 18 8.13 30.17 -0.12
C PHE A 18 6.84 30.28 -0.95
N VAL A 19 5.94 31.20 -0.61
CA VAL A 19 4.73 31.49 -1.40
C VAL A 19 5.14 31.88 -2.84
N PRO A 20 4.50 31.31 -3.89
CA PRO A 20 3.31 30.45 -3.87
C PRO A 20 3.59 28.94 -3.99
N MET A 21 4.84 28.49 -3.83
CA MET A 21 5.24 27.12 -4.14
C MET A 21 4.45 26.05 -3.38
N PHE A 22 4.31 26.18 -2.06
CA PHE A 22 3.60 25.19 -1.24
C PHE A 22 2.08 25.21 -1.47
N GLU A 23 1.49 26.37 -1.78
CA GLU A 23 0.07 26.47 -2.13
C GLU A 23 -0.25 25.68 -3.41
N ILE A 24 0.64 25.72 -4.39
CA ILE A 24 0.54 24.93 -5.63
C ILE A 24 0.66 23.44 -5.29
N ILE A 25 1.62 23.04 -4.45
CA ILE A 25 1.79 21.64 -4.05
C ILE A 25 0.54 21.11 -3.34
N TYR A 26 0.02 21.83 -2.35
CA TYR A 26 -1.19 21.43 -1.61
C TYR A 26 -2.42 21.38 -2.52
N SER A 27 -2.53 22.30 -3.48
CA SER A 27 -3.63 22.30 -4.46
C SER A 27 -3.57 21.07 -5.37
N LEU A 28 -2.38 20.71 -5.86
CA LEU A 28 -2.18 19.50 -6.67
C LEU A 28 -2.44 18.23 -5.84
N GLU A 29 -1.98 18.21 -4.59
CA GLU A 29 -2.24 17.10 -3.68
C GLU A 29 -3.75 16.90 -3.47
N LEU A 30 -4.49 17.96 -3.19
CA LEU A 30 -5.94 17.90 -3.02
C LEU A 30 -6.65 17.42 -4.29
N ILE A 31 -6.21 17.87 -5.48
CA ILE A 31 -6.75 17.38 -6.75
C ILE A 31 -6.53 15.86 -6.88
N PHE A 32 -5.32 15.36 -6.60
CA PHE A 32 -5.04 13.93 -6.65
C PHE A 32 -5.86 13.13 -5.62
N ILE A 33 -6.01 13.64 -4.40
CA ILE A 33 -6.85 13.02 -3.37
C ILE A 33 -8.30 12.90 -3.84
N VAL A 34 -8.90 13.98 -4.35
CA VAL A 34 -10.29 13.98 -4.83
C VAL A 34 -10.46 13.00 -6.00
N LEU A 35 -9.56 13.03 -6.97
CA LEU A 35 -9.59 12.09 -8.11
C LEU A 35 -9.45 10.63 -7.64
N ALA A 36 -8.55 10.35 -6.68
CA ALA A 36 -8.35 9.02 -6.15
C ALA A 36 -9.59 8.51 -5.39
N LEU A 37 -10.24 9.35 -4.56
CA LEU A 37 -11.46 8.98 -3.84
C LEU A 37 -12.64 8.65 -4.78
N VAL A 38 -12.83 9.48 -5.82
CA VAL A 38 -13.86 9.25 -6.85
C VAL A 38 -13.57 7.93 -7.57
N LEU A 39 -12.33 7.74 -8.04
CA LEU A 39 -11.95 6.53 -8.76
C LEU A 39 -12.03 5.28 -7.87
N ALA A 40 -11.61 5.35 -6.61
CA ALA A 40 -11.71 4.27 -5.63
C ALA A 40 -13.17 3.79 -5.48
N THR A 41 -14.12 4.72 -5.38
CA THR A 41 -15.54 4.41 -5.27
C THR A 41 -16.05 3.68 -6.51
N PHE A 42 -15.71 4.16 -7.71
CA PHE A 42 -16.08 3.49 -8.95
C PHE A 42 -15.46 2.09 -9.07
N VAL A 43 -14.17 1.95 -8.75
CA VAL A 43 -13.46 0.66 -8.83
C VAL A 43 -14.02 -0.35 -7.82
N VAL A 44 -14.35 0.06 -6.59
CA VAL A 44 -14.98 -0.82 -5.60
C VAL A 44 -16.33 -1.33 -6.10
N LEU A 45 -17.18 -0.45 -6.63
CA LEU A 45 -18.49 -0.82 -7.18
C LEU A 45 -18.36 -1.75 -8.38
N TYR A 46 -17.38 -1.51 -9.25
CA TYR A 46 -17.08 -2.36 -10.40
C TYR A 46 -16.60 -3.75 -9.96
N ILE A 47 -15.60 -3.83 -9.09
CA ILE A 47 -15.03 -5.10 -8.60
C ILE A 47 -16.08 -5.91 -7.81
N ALA A 48 -16.92 -5.25 -7.02
CA ALA A 48 -17.99 -5.92 -6.28
C ALA A 48 -18.99 -6.63 -7.21
N ARG A 49 -19.19 -6.11 -8.43
CA ARG A 49 -20.11 -6.65 -9.42
C ARG A 49 -19.50 -7.68 -10.36
N GLU A 50 -18.17 -7.78 -10.45
CA GLU A 50 -17.49 -8.68 -11.39
C GLU A 50 -17.62 -10.16 -10.94
N PRO A 51 -18.36 -11.02 -11.67
CA PRO A 51 -18.58 -12.40 -11.26
C PRO A 51 -17.40 -13.32 -11.62
N LYS A 52 -16.52 -12.92 -12.55
CA LYS A 52 -15.38 -13.74 -13.00
C LYS A 52 -14.26 -13.82 -11.97
N LEU A 53 -14.20 -12.87 -11.04
CA LEU A 53 -13.16 -12.82 -10.02
C LEU A 53 -13.54 -13.63 -8.77
N PRO A 54 -12.63 -14.46 -8.24
CA PRO A 54 -12.84 -15.13 -6.96
C PRO A 54 -13.19 -14.13 -5.87
N LEU A 55 -14.15 -14.48 -5.02
CA LEU A 55 -14.60 -13.62 -3.92
C LEU A 55 -13.45 -13.16 -3.02
N THR A 56 -12.49 -14.04 -2.72
CA THR A 56 -11.32 -13.69 -1.89
C THR A 56 -10.41 -12.65 -2.54
N ILE A 57 -10.24 -12.70 -3.86
CA ILE A 57 -9.45 -11.70 -4.61
C ILE A 57 -10.19 -10.36 -4.63
N ARG A 58 -11.51 -10.37 -4.87
CA ARG A 58 -12.33 -9.15 -4.82
C ARG A 58 -12.26 -8.48 -3.46
N LEU A 59 -12.45 -9.24 -2.39
CA LEU A 59 -12.37 -8.73 -1.02
C LEU A 59 -10.99 -8.17 -0.70
N ARG A 60 -9.91 -8.80 -1.18
CA ARG A 60 -8.53 -8.28 -0.99
C ARG A 60 -8.31 -6.93 -1.66
N ILE A 61 -8.75 -6.80 -2.92
CA ILE A 61 -8.61 -5.53 -3.64
C ILE A 61 -9.46 -4.45 -2.97
N ILE A 62 -10.71 -4.77 -2.60
CA ILE A 62 -11.60 -3.85 -1.89
C ILE A 62 -10.98 -3.43 -0.54
N SER A 63 -10.42 -4.38 0.23
CA SER A 63 -9.76 -4.09 1.51
C SER A 63 -8.61 -3.11 1.34
N ALA A 64 -7.74 -3.32 0.34
CA ALA A 64 -6.65 -2.39 0.05
C ALA A 64 -7.15 -0.98 -0.32
N ILE A 65 -8.21 -0.89 -1.14
CA ILE A 65 -8.82 0.39 -1.50
C ILE A 65 -9.47 1.07 -0.29
N LEU A 66 -10.07 0.31 0.63
CA LEU A 66 -10.65 0.88 1.85
C LEU A 66 -9.59 1.45 2.79
N VAL A 67 -8.44 0.78 2.94
CA VAL A 67 -7.31 1.31 3.72
C VAL A 67 -6.79 2.61 3.09
N ASP A 68 -6.63 2.63 1.77
CA ASP A 68 -6.23 3.83 1.01
C ASP A 68 -7.26 4.96 1.14
N PHE A 69 -8.56 4.65 1.09
CA PHE A 69 -9.64 5.63 1.27
C PHE A 69 -9.54 6.33 2.64
N VAL A 70 -9.35 5.56 3.72
CA VAL A 70 -9.19 6.15 5.06
C VAL A 70 -7.92 6.99 5.16
N HIS A 71 -6.81 6.55 4.54
CA HIS A 71 -5.58 7.32 4.44
C HIS A 71 -5.80 8.67 3.74
N LEU A 72 -6.39 8.67 2.54
CA LEU A 72 -6.70 9.87 1.77
C LEU A 72 -7.62 10.83 2.53
N CYS A 73 -8.65 10.32 3.22
CA CYS A 73 -9.50 11.14 4.07
C CYS A 73 -8.74 11.77 5.24
N SER A 74 -7.88 11.00 5.91
CA SER A 74 -7.05 11.52 7.01
C SER A 74 -6.10 12.63 6.53
N ARG A 75 -5.61 12.51 5.28
CA ARG A 75 -4.69 13.48 4.69
C ARG A 75 -5.33 14.84 4.45
N ILE A 76 -6.63 14.90 4.12
CA ILE A 76 -7.38 16.16 4.02
C ILE A 76 -7.32 16.93 5.35
N GLY A 77 -7.47 16.23 6.47
CA GLY A 77 -7.35 16.81 7.81
C GLY A 77 -5.95 17.38 8.09
N VAL A 78 -4.91 16.65 7.67
CA VAL A 78 -3.51 17.11 7.79
C VAL A 78 -3.26 18.36 6.95
N ILE A 79 -3.70 18.41 5.69
CA ILE A 79 -3.55 19.59 4.82
C ILE A 79 -4.29 20.80 5.41
N HIS A 80 -5.51 20.59 5.91
CA HIS A 80 -6.26 21.64 6.59
C HIS A 80 -5.49 22.21 7.77
N HIS A 81 -4.89 21.34 8.60
CA HIS A 81 -4.06 21.79 9.72
C HIS A 81 -2.77 22.48 9.26
N GLN A 82 -2.11 22.00 8.20
CA GLN A 82 -0.90 22.65 7.66
C GLN A 82 -1.17 24.08 7.15
N TYR A 83 -2.36 24.33 6.60
CA TYR A 83 -2.72 25.63 6.02
C TYR A 83 -3.40 26.60 7.00
N TYR A 84 -4.34 26.10 7.82
CA TYR A 84 -5.13 26.92 8.76
C TYR A 84 -4.73 26.75 10.22
N GLY A 85 -3.85 25.81 10.54
CA GLY A 85 -3.45 25.50 11.90
C GLY A 85 -2.63 26.62 12.56
N PRO A 86 -2.39 26.50 13.87
CA PRO A 86 -1.55 27.43 14.61
C PRO A 86 -0.14 27.49 14.02
N SER A 87 0.47 28.67 14.12
CA SER A 87 1.84 28.93 13.67
C SER A 87 2.90 28.26 14.56
N GLU A 88 2.53 27.95 15.81
CA GLU A 88 3.34 27.19 16.75
C GLU A 88 3.11 25.69 16.59
N TYR A 89 4.13 24.90 16.93
CA TYR A 89 4.06 23.45 16.89
C TYR A 89 3.02 22.94 17.90
N VAL A 90 1.91 22.40 17.40
CA VAL A 90 0.83 21.82 18.19
C VAL A 90 0.60 20.37 17.76
N GLU A 91 0.61 19.47 18.72
CA GLU A 91 0.23 18.06 18.52
C GLU A 91 -1.29 17.95 18.69
N SER A 92 -2.02 17.90 17.58
CA SER A 92 -3.47 17.66 17.58
C SER A 92 -3.79 16.19 17.33
N SER A 93 -4.94 15.74 17.83
CA SER A 93 -5.42 14.36 17.62
C SER A 93 -5.50 13.99 16.15
N ASP A 94 -5.89 14.95 15.30
CA ASP A 94 -6.10 14.75 13.87
C ASP A 94 -4.77 14.52 13.14
N LEU A 95 -3.73 15.24 13.55
CA LEU A 95 -2.37 15.05 13.04
C LEU A 95 -1.78 13.70 13.47
N ILE A 96 -1.99 13.30 14.73
CA ILE A 96 -1.55 11.99 15.23
C ILE A 96 -2.27 10.88 14.44
N PHE A 97 -3.58 10.99 14.27
CA PHE A 97 -4.37 10.04 13.50
C PHE A 97 -3.92 9.97 12.03
N GLY A 98 -3.71 11.11 11.37
CA GLY A 98 -3.21 11.18 10.00
C GLY A 98 -1.84 10.54 9.85
N SER A 99 -0.95 10.74 10.82
CA SER A 99 0.39 10.12 10.85
C SER A 99 0.31 8.62 11.01
N VAL A 100 -0.51 8.12 11.95
CA VAL A 100 -0.74 6.69 12.13
C VAL A 100 -1.33 6.07 10.87
N MET A 101 -2.32 6.70 10.24
CA MET A 101 -2.93 6.20 9.02
C MET A 101 -1.97 6.17 7.84
N ARG A 102 -1.08 7.16 7.71
CA ARG A 102 -0.01 7.16 6.70
C ARG A 102 0.91 5.95 6.86
N GLU A 103 1.38 5.69 8.08
CA GLU A 103 2.26 4.55 8.35
C GLU A 103 1.53 3.20 8.17
N ILE A 104 0.26 3.11 8.56
CA ILE A 104 -0.59 1.93 8.30
C ILE A 104 -0.69 1.67 6.80
N PHE A 105 -0.97 2.70 6.01
CA PHE A 105 -1.10 2.59 4.55
C PHE A 105 0.21 2.11 3.91
N LEU A 106 1.34 2.74 4.26
CA LEU A 106 2.65 2.37 3.74
C LEU A 106 3.01 0.91 4.10
N GLY A 107 2.81 0.52 5.36
CA GLY A 107 3.03 -0.85 5.81
C GLY A 107 2.11 -1.87 5.13
N TYR A 108 0.83 -1.52 4.98
CA TYR A 108 -0.16 -2.41 4.38
C TYR A 108 0.17 -2.67 2.91
N ILE A 109 0.45 -1.62 2.12
CA ILE A 109 0.77 -1.76 0.69
C ILE A 109 2.08 -2.51 0.46
N THR A 110 3.11 -2.26 1.27
CA THR A 110 4.41 -2.95 1.14
C THR A 110 4.31 -4.43 1.50
N ALA A 111 3.57 -4.79 2.54
CA ALA A 111 3.38 -6.19 2.97
C ALA A 111 2.34 -6.95 2.14
N LEU A 112 1.46 -6.27 1.39
CA LEU A 112 0.40 -6.89 0.57
C LEU A 112 0.96 -7.94 -0.41
N VAL A 113 2.12 -7.68 -1.03
CA VAL A 113 2.76 -8.62 -1.97
C VAL A 113 3.13 -9.95 -1.30
N ALA A 114 3.62 -9.90 -0.06
CA ALA A 114 3.98 -11.09 0.70
C ALA A 114 2.72 -11.92 1.06
N ILE A 115 1.66 -11.25 1.52
CA ILE A 115 0.39 -11.91 1.83
C ILE A 115 -0.28 -12.50 0.58
N LEU A 116 -0.22 -11.81 -0.56
CA LEU A 116 -0.68 -12.34 -1.85
C LEU A 116 0.12 -13.59 -2.25
N ALA A 117 1.43 -13.59 -2.09
CA ALA A 117 2.26 -14.75 -2.37
C ALA A 117 1.88 -15.95 -1.48
N LEU A 118 1.69 -15.72 -0.18
CA LEU A 118 1.27 -16.74 0.78
C LEU A 118 -0.10 -17.33 0.41
N ASP A 119 -1.09 -16.47 0.17
CA ASP A 119 -2.43 -16.88 -0.23
C ASP A 119 -2.43 -17.71 -1.54
N ARG A 120 -1.68 -17.28 -2.56
CA ARG A 120 -1.54 -18.05 -3.80
C ARG A 120 -0.78 -19.37 -3.61
N TRP A 121 0.18 -19.43 -2.68
CA TRP A 121 0.83 -20.68 -2.31
C TRP A 121 -0.15 -21.66 -1.68
N VAL A 122 -0.95 -21.22 -0.71
CA VAL A 122 -1.97 -22.06 -0.05
C VAL A 122 -3.01 -22.50 -1.07
N ALA A 123 -3.50 -21.61 -1.94
CA ALA A 123 -4.41 -21.96 -3.03
C ALA A 123 -3.85 -23.03 -3.98
N THR A 124 -2.52 -23.07 -4.17
CA THR A 124 -1.85 -24.08 -5.00
C THR A 124 -1.76 -25.44 -4.28
N LYS A 125 -1.55 -25.45 -2.96
CA LYS A 125 -1.39 -26.67 -2.16
C LYS A 125 -2.73 -27.28 -1.74
N ALA A 126 -3.62 -26.46 -1.21
CA ALA A 126 -4.95 -26.80 -0.74
C ALA A 126 -6.02 -26.44 -1.79
N TRP A 127 -5.79 -26.80 -3.06
CA TRP A 127 -6.63 -26.41 -4.19
C TRP A 127 -8.10 -26.84 -4.03
N ALA A 128 -8.36 -28.07 -3.58
CA ALA A 128 -9.71 -28.60 -3.39
C ALA A 128 -10.49 -27.82 -2.32
N TRP A 129 -9.79 -27.37 -1.26
CA TRP A 129 -10.38 -26.54 -0.23
C TRP A 129 -10.71 -25.13 -0.76
N TYR A 130 -9.82 -24.52 -1.55
CA TYR A 130 -10.09 -23.23 -2.19
C TYR A 130 -11.25 -23.31 -3.20
N GLU A 131 -11.30 -24.38 -4.00
CA GLU A 131 -12.35 -24.58 -5.00
C GLU A 131 -13.73 -24.79 -4.38
N SER A 132 -13.79 -25.44 -3.22
CA SER A 132 -15.06 -25.68 -2.53
C SER A 132 -15.83 -24.40 -2.17
N GLY A 133 -15.16 -23.23 -2.18
CA GLY A 133 -15.78 -21.96 -1.80
C GLY A 133 -16.31 -21.96 -0.37
N ALA A 134 -15.82 -22.87 0.48
CA ALA A 134 -16.32 -23.04 1.83
C ALA A 134 -16.12 -21.77 2.66
N ARG A 135 -16.99 -21.54 3.65
CA ARG A 135 -16.89 -20.41 4.61
C ARG A 135 -15.53 -20.33 5.30
N SER A 136 -14.83 -21.46 5.44
CA SER A 136 -13.47 -21.51 5.98
C SER A 136 -12.45 -20.74 5.13
N THR A 137 -12.62 -20.64 3.80
CA THR A 137 -11.74 -19.82 2.94
C THR A 137 -11.90 -18.32 3.24
N LEU A 138 -13.12 -17.88 3.57
CA LEU A 138 -13.40 -16.51 3.99
C LEU A 138 -12.83 -16.21 5.38
N ILE A 139 -12.93 -17.16 6.31
CA ILE A 139 -12.31 -17.03 7.65
C ILE A 139 -10.79 -16.92 7.51
N PHE A 140 -10.18 -17.73 6.63
CA PHE A 140 -8.75 -17.65 6.34
C PHE A 140 -8.35 -16.29 5.77
N PHE A 141 -9.12 -15.78 4.80
CA PHE A 141 -8.92 -14.43 4.28
C PHE A 141 -9.02 -13.36 5.39
N ALA A 142 -10.08 -13.39 6.19
CA ALA A 142 -10.30 -12.43 7.28
C ALA A 142 -9.16 -12.49 8.32
N LEU A 143 -8.67 -13.68 8.65
CA LEU A 143 -7.52 -13.86 9.54
C LEU A 143 -6.25 -13.25 8.94
N GLN A 144 -5.98 -13.47 7.65
CA GLN A 144 -4.83 -12.87 6.96
C GLN A 144 -4.89 -11.34 6.97
N GLU A 145 -6.03 -10.77 6.60
CA GLU A 145 -6.21 -9.30 6.60
C GLU A 145 -6.09 -8.71 8.01
N SER A 146 -6.67 -9.38 9.01
CA SER A 146 -6.58 -8.93 10.40
C SER A 146 -5.15 -8.94 10.94
N ILE A 147 -4.39 -10.00 10.64
CA ILE A 147 -2.97 -10.10 11.02
C ILE A 147 -2.16 -9.01 10.29
N LEU A 148 -2.35 -8.84 8.98
CA LEU A 148 -1.67 -7.82 8.19
C LEU A 148 -1.93 -6.43 8.76
N PHE A 149 -3.21 -6.07 8.96
CA PHE A 149 -3.59 -4.77 9.48
C PHE A 149 -3.06 -4.54 10.90
N SER A 150 -3.12 -5.55 11.77
CA SER A 150 -2.65 -5.47 13.16
C SER A 150 -1.13 -5.26 13.24
N ILE A 151 -0.34 -5.93 12.40
CA ILE A 151 1.11 -5.71 12.33
C ILE A 151 1.40 -4.27 11.86
N CYS A 152 0.73 -3.80 10.81
CA CYS A 152 0.94 -2.45 10.29
C CYS A 152 0.52 -1.38 11.30
N ALA A 153 -0.60 -1.58 12.00
CA ALA A 153 -1.06 -0.68 13.05
C ALA A 153 -0.10 -0.64 14.25
N ALA A 154 0.42 -1.79 14.68
CA ALA A 154 1.41 -1.84 15.74
C ALA A 154 2.69 -1.08 15.37
N VAL A 155 3.22 -1.28 14.16
CA VAL A 155 4.40 -0.55 13.66
C VAL A 155 4.12 0.95 13.58
N ALA A 156 2.97 1.35 13.03
CA ALA A 156 2.57 2.75 12.94
C ALA A 156 2.50 3.43 14.31
N VAL A 157 1.92 2.77 15.31
CA VAL A 157 1.87 3.28 16.69
C VAL A 157 3.27 3.38 17.29
N LEU A 158 4.14 2.40 17.08
CA LEU A 158 5.52 2.44 17.58
C LEU A 158 6.33 3.59 16.97
N VAL A 159 6.16 3.83 15.67
CA VAL A 159 6.83 4.90 14.92
C VAL A 159 6.31 6.28 15.35
N VAL A 160 4.99 6.48 15.40
CA VAL A 160 4.40 7.79 15.76
C VAL A 160 4.68 8.17 17.22
N ASN A 161 4.79 7.20 18.13
CA ASN A 161 5.19 7.44 19.53
C ASN A 161 6.71 7.42 19.76
N GLU A 162 7.52 7.44 18.70
CA GLU A 162 8.99 7.50 18.75
C GLU A 162 9.67 6.33 19.48
N TYR A 163 8.99 5.18 19.62
CA TYR A 163 9.63 3.97 20.15
C TYR A 163 10.58 3.32 19.14
N ILE A 164 10.37 3.60 17.86
CA ILE A 164 11.21 3.16 16.74
C ILE A 164 11.52 4.40 15.90
N THR A 165 12.75 4.51 15.41
CA THR A 165 13.13 5.59 14.52
C THR A 165 12.56 5.39 13.11
N ASP A 166 12.27 6.51 12.47
CA ASP A 166 11.99 6.68 11.05
C ASP A 166 12.87 5.83 10.10
N MET A 167 14.17 5.80 10.36
CA MET A 167 15.11 5.02 9.54
C MET A 167 14.95 3.52 9.76
N GLU A 168 14.70 3.09 10.99
CA GLU A 168 14.44 1.68 11.32
C GLU A 168 13.14 1.19 10.66
N SER A 169 12.10 2.02 10.61
CA SER A 169 10.85 1.67 9.91
C SER A 169 11.07 1.50 8.40
N ILE A 170 11.88 2.35 7.77
CA ILE A 170 12.27 2.21 6.36
C ILE A 170 13.05 0.93 6.12
N TYR A 171 14.04 0.61 6.96
CA TYR A 171 14.78 -0.64 6.84
C TYR A 171 13.87 -1.86 6.99
N TYR A 172 12.93 -1.80 7.95
CA TYR A 172 11.92 -2.83 8.15
C TYR A 172 11.05 -3.04 6.89
N PHE A 173 10.51 -1.96 6.30
CA PHE A 173 9.71 -2.05 5.08
C PHE A 173 10.54 -2.54 3.88
N ALA A 174 11.80 -2.11 3.75
CA ALA A 174 12.69 -2.59 2.70
C ALA A 174 12.91 -4.11 2.78
N VAL A 175 13.12 -4.64 3.99
CA VAL A 175 13.24 -6.09 4.22
C VAL A 175 11.95 -6.82 3.85
N ILE A 176 10.79 -6.29 4.25
CA ILE A 176 9.48 -6.86 3.89
C ILE A 176 9.30 -6.91 2.38
N VAL A 177 9.64 -5.83 1.66
CA VAL A 177 9.51 -5.76 0.20
C VAL A 177 10.41 -6.80 -0.47
N VAL A 178 11.68 -6.90 -0.07
CA VAL A 178 12.63 -7.89 -0.63
C VAL A 178 12.16 -9.32 -0.36
N PHE A 179 11.72 -9.60 0.88
CA PHE A 179 11.20 -10.91 1.26
C PHE A 179 9.90 -11.25 0.51
N GLY A 180 8.96 -10.31 0.45
CA GLY A 180 7.68 -10.46 -0.24
C GLY A 180 7.86 -10.70 -1.74
N ALA A 181 8.72 -9.92 -2.40
CA ALA A 181 9.05 -10.10 -3.80
C ALA A 181 9.72 -11.48 -4.06
N SER A 182 10.62 -11.90 -3.18
CA SER A 182 11.28 -13.21 -3.28
C SER A 182 10.26 -14.36 -3.15
N CYS A 183 9.40 -14.30 -2.14
CA CYS A 183 8.30 -15.26 -1.96
C CYS A 183 7.38 -15.28 -3.18
N PHE A 184 6.95 -14.12 -3.67
CA PHE A 184 6.12 -14.01 -4.87
C PHE A 184 6.75 -14.69 -6.08
N MET A 185 8.03 -14.43 -6.33
CA MET A 185 8.77 -15.05 -7.44
C MET A 185 8.92 -16.56 -7.30
N ILE A 186 9.13 -17.07 -6.08
CA ILE A 186 9.19 -18.51 -5.80
C ILE A 186 7.83 -19.16 -6.09
N VAL A 187 6.74 -18.57 -5.59
CA VAL A 187 5.37 -19.06 -5.79
C VAL A 187 5.00 -19.07 -7.28
N TYR A 188 5.36 -18.00 -8.00
CA TYR A 188 5.12 -17.90 -9.44
C TYR A 188 5.88 -18.98 -10.22
N ARG A 189 7.18 -19.13 -9.96
CA ARG A 189 8.02 -20.16 -10.60
C ARG A 189 7.54 -21.57 -10.25
N HIS A 190 7.11 -21.80 -9.02
CA HIS A 190 6.55 -23.07 -8.58
C HIS A 190 5.28 -23.41 -9.37
N ASN A 191 4.32 -22.48 -9.47
CA ASN A 191 3.09 -22.66 -10.26
C ASN A 191 3.37 -22.98 -11.74
N LEU A 192 4.31 -22.25 -12.37
CA LEU A 192 4.73 -22.55 -13.74
C LEU A 192 5.33 -23.96 -13.89
N ARG A 193 6.14 -24.40 -12.93
CA ARG A 193 6.71 -25.76 -12.94
C ARG A 193 5.62 -26.83 -12.81
N VAL A 194 4.64 -26.64 -11.91
CA VAL A 194 3.52 -27.58 -11.75
C VAL A 194 2.69 -27.64 -13.04
N MET A 195 2.38 -26.49 -13.65
CA MET A 195 1.68 -26.42 -14.93
C MET A 195 2.43 -27.17 -16.05
N ARG A 196 3.76 -27.01 -16.15
CA ARG A 196 4.58 -27.74 -17.13
C ARG A 196 4.57 -29.25 -16.89
N LYS A 197 4.61 -29.69 -15.62
CA LYS A 197 4.53 -31.12 -15.28
C LYS A 197 3.18 -31.72 -15.71
N MET A 198 2.08 -31.02 -15.48
CA MET A 198 0.73 -31.48 -15.87
C MET A 198 0.56 -31.56 -17.40
N LYS A 199 1.30 -30.74 -18.18
CA LYS A 199 1.29 -30.80 -19.65
C LYS A 199 2.07 -31.98 -20.26
N ARG A 200 2.94 -32.66 -19.51
CA ARG A 200 3.81 -33.73 -20.05
C ARG A 200 3.09 -35.08 -20.29
N GLY A 201 1.80 -35.16 -19.98
CA GLY A 201 0.99 -36.36 -20.20
C GLY A 201 0.07 -36.60 -19.01
N ALA A 202 -1.18 -36.96 -19.29
CA ALA A 202 -2.13 -37.37 -18.27
C ALA A 202 -1.77 -38.79 -17.81
N VAL A 203 -1.24 -38.92 -16.60
CA VAL A 203 -1.17 -40.23 -15.93
C VAL A 203 -2.57 -40.55 -15.42
N VAL A 204 -3.10 -41.72 -15.80
CA VAL A 204 -4.39 -42.23 -15.33
C VAL A 204 -4.42 -42.16 -13.79
N ASN A 205 -5.47 -41.56 -13.21
CA ASN A 205 -5.67 -41.26 -11.78
C ASN A 205 -4.92 -40.06 -11.16
N GLN A 206 -4.01 -39.39 -11.89
CA GLN A 206 -3.34 -38.18 -11.37
C GLN A 206 -3.87 -36.87 -11.98
N TYR A 207 -4.64 -36.97 -13.07
CA TYR A 207 -5.18 -35.82 -13.76
C TYR A 207 -6.51 -35.38 -13.16
N SER A 208 -6.56 -34.14 -12.67
CA SER A 208 -7.80 -33.45 -12.29
C SER A 208 -7.94 -32.18 -13.11
N VAL A 209 -9.06 -32.07 -13.84
CA VAL A 209 -9.41 -30.90 -14.65
C VAL A 209 -9.51 -29.66 -13.75
N ALA A 210 -10.17 -29.81 -12.61
CA ALA A 210 -10.32 -28.78 -11.58
C ALA A 210 -8.96 -28.23 -11.10
N ARG A 211 -8.03 -29.11 -10.73
CA ARG A 211 -6.69 -28.71 -10.31
C ARG A 211 -5.95 -27.93 -11.40
N THR A 212 -6.10 -28.32 -12.66
CA THR A 212 -5.48 -27.64 -13.80
C THR A 212 -6.07 -26.25 -13.99
N TYR A 213 -7.39 -26.10 -13.82
CA TYR A 213 -8.08 -24.81 -13.85
C TYR A 213 -7.58 -23.88 -12.74
N GLN A 214 -7.54 -24.33 -11.48
CA GLN A 214 -7.05 -23.55 -10.35
C GLN A 214 -5.61 -23.04 -10.54
N ILE A 215 -4.72 -23.90 -11.05
CA ILE A 215 -3.31 -23.49 -11.26
C ILE A 215 -3.22 -22.50 -12.42
N ARG A 216 -4.03 -22.66 -13.48
CA ARG A 216 -4.08 -21.70 -14.59
C ARG A 216 -4.57 -20.34 -14.10
N GLU A 217 -5.63 -20.33 -13.30
CA GLU A 217 -6.17 -19.13 -12.67
C GLU A 217 -5.13 -18.44 -11.78
N ASN A 218 -4.45 -19.18 -10.88
CA ASN A 218 -3.39 -18.62 -10.05
C ASN A 218 -2.25 -18.00 -10.87
N ILE A 219 -1.84 -18.62 -11.98
CA ILE A 219 -0.80 -18.06 -12.87
C ILE A 219 -1.29 -16.75 -13.52
N THR A 220 -2.55 -16.70 -13.96
CA THR A 220 -3.15 -15.49 -14.53
C THR A 220 -3.20 -14.38 -13.49
N LEU A 221 -3.66 -14.67 -12.27
CA LEU A 221 -3.72 -13.71 -11.17
C LEU A 221 -2.33 -13.17 -10.81
N LEU A 222 -1.32 -14.05 -10.66
CA LEU A 222 0.05 -13.63 -10.38
C LEU A 222 0.64 -12.78 -11.53
N ARG A 223 0.25 -13.03 -12.79
CA ARG A 223 0.66 -12.18 -13.91
C ARG A 223 0.06 -10.78 -13.82
N VAL A 224 -1.24 -10.70 -13.54
CA VAL A 224 -1.96 -9.43 -13.36
C VAL A 224 -1.34 -8.63 -12.20
N PHE A 225 -1.12 -9.26 -11.05
CA PHE A 225 -0.45 -8.60 -9.92
C PHE A 225 0.97 -8.14 -10.25
N SER A 226 1.73 -8.91 -11.03
CA SER A 226 3.05 -8.47 -11.50
C SER A 226 2.98 -7.27 -12.43
N GLN A 227 1.91 -7.12 -13.22
CA GLN A 227 1.71 -5.96 -14.08
C GLN A 227 1.34 -4.72 -13.26
N ILE A 228 0.51 -4.87 -12.22
CA ILE A 228 0.15 -3.78 -11.28
C ILE A 228 1.34 -3.39 -10.39
N ALA A 229 2.18 -4.34 -9.99
CA ALA A 229 3.34 -4.06 -9.14
C ALA A 229 4.39 -3.18 -9.82
N ARG A 230 4.51 -3.21 -11.15
CA ARG A 230 5.48 -2.39 -11.90
C ARG A 230 5.26 -0.89 -11.75
N PRO A 231 4.08 -0.32 -12.08
CA PRO A 231 3.82 1.10 -11.88
C PRO A 231 3.89 1.46 -10.39
N LEU A 232 3.43 0.59 -9.48
CA LEU A 232 3.58 0.81 -8.05
C LEU A 232 5.05 1.01 -7.65
N VAL A 233 5.95 0.11 -8.04
CA VAL A 233 7.38 0.23 -7.73
C VAL A 233 7.96 1.52 -8.31
N ILE A 234 7.62 1.86 -9.56
CA ILE A 234 8.10 3.08 -10.21
C ILE A 234 7.66 4.33 -9.44
N VAL A 235 6.39 4.37 -9.03
CA VAL A 235 5.84 5.52 -8.31
C VAL A 235 6.30 5.54 -6.84
N CYS A 236 6.70 4.42 -6.24
CA CYS A 236 7.27 4.42 -4.89
C CYS A 236 8.72 4.94 -4.83
N ILE A 237 9.49 4.93 -5.92
CA ILE A 237 10.90 5.37 -5.90
C ILE A 237 11.08 6.81 -5.39
N PRO A 238 10.31 7.82 -5.86
CA PRO A 238 10.51 9.19 -5.40
C PRO A 238 10.27 9.42 -3.89
N PRO A 239 9.23 8.86 -3.24
CA PRO A 239 9.08 8.91 -1.78
C PRO A 239 10.31 8.39 -1.03
N PHE A 240 10.87 7.26 -1.48
CA PHE A 240 12.10 6.69 -0.91
C PHE A 240 13.34 7.56 -1.12
N ALA A 241 13.33 8.48 -2.10
CA ALA A 241 14.41 9.45 -2.31
C ALA A 241 14.20 10.74 -1.50
N PHE A 242 12.98 11.28 -1.45
CA PHE A 242 12.67 12.52 -0.74
C PHE A 242 12.80 12.38 0.77
N TYR A 243 12.43 11.24 1.33
CA TYR A 243 12.44 11.05 2.77
C TYR A 243 13.86 11.06 3.40
N PRO A 244 14.87 10.35 2.85
CA PRO A 244 16.25 10.50 3.29
C PRO A 244 16.78 11.94 3.19
N ILE A 245 16.39 12.68 2.14
CA ILE A 245 16.79 14.09 1.99
C ILE A 245 16.23 14.92 3.15
N PHE A 246 14.95 14.75 3.49
CA PHE A 246 14.32 15.46 4.60
C PHE A 246 15.01 15.19 5.96
N THR A 247 15.41 13.94 6.19
CA THR A 247 15.99 13.49 7.47
C THR A 247 17.47 13.78 7.62
N HIS A 248 18.25 13.73 6.53
CA HIS A 248 19.71 13.92 6.58
C HIS A 248 20.13 15.38 6.43
N VAL A 249 19.30 16.24 5.83
CA VAL A 249 19.59 17.68 5.75
C VAL A 249 19.35 18.31 7.12
N PRO A 250 20.38 18.84 7.81
CA PRO A 250 20.20 19.39 9.15
C PRO A 250 19.42 20.72 9.10
N PRO A 251 18.59 21.01 10.12
CA PRO A 251 17.93 22.32 10.23
C PRO A 251 18.93 23.47 10.37
N ASN A 252 18.55 24.66 9.91
CA ASN A 252 19.26 25.94 10.11
C ASN A 252 20.61 26.09 9.39
N ILE A 253 20.89 25.28 8.36
CA ILE A 253 22.10 25.43 7.51
C ILE A 253 21.81 26.29 6.26
N GLY A 254 20.59 26.83 6.13
CA GLY A 254 20.15 27.61 4.96
C GLY A 254 19.55 26.75 3.83
N TRP A 255 19.49 25.43 4.02
CA TRP A 255 18.86 24.48 3.09
C TRP A 255 17.46 24.04 3.55
N ASP A 256 16.83 24.76 4.47
CA ASP A 256 15.52 24.42 5.02
C ASP A 256 14.44 24.37 3.93
N GLY A 257 14.55 25.19 2.88
CA GLY A 257 13.64 25.13 1.72
C GLY A 257 13.66 23.78 1.00
N LEU A 258 14.84 23.17 0.80
CA LEU A 258 14.95 21.84 0.19
C LEU A 258 14.37 20.75 1.10
N ARG A 259 14.60 20.89 2.41
CA ARG A 259 14.07 19.97 3.43
C ARG A 259 12.54 19.99 3.42
N PHE A 260 11.93 21.17 3.53
CA PHE A 260 10.47 21.32 3.52
C PHE A 260 9.85 20.91 2.19
N PHE A 261 10.50 21.27 1.08
CA PHE A 261 10.08 20.81 -0.26
C PHE A 261 10.06 19.28 -0.34
N SER A 262 11.09 18.60 0.18
CA SER A 262 11.15 17.13 0.17
C SER A 262 10.03 16.50 1.00
N ALA A 263 9.69 17.08 2.16
CA ALA A 263 8.56 16.63 2.96
C ALA A 263 7.21 16.77 2.22
N SER A 264 6.94 17.93 1.60
CA SER A 264 5.70 18.11 0.83
C SER A 264 5.64 17.23 -0.41
N MET A 265 6.77 17.05 -1.11
CA MET A 265 6.84 16.17 -2.28
C MET A 265 6.63 14.71 -1.89
N TYR A 266 7.09 14.28 -0.72
CA TYR A 266 6.82 12.94 -0.19
C TYR A 266 5.31 12.69 -0.06
N ASP A 267 4.58 13.59 0.62
CA ASP A 267 3.14 13.45 0.83
C ASP A 267 2.35 13.56 -0.49
N LEU A 268 2.69 14.52 -1.36
CA LEU A 268 2.10 14.67 -2.70
C LEU A 268 2.23 13.38 -3.51
N TRP A 269 3.41 12.75 -3.45
CA TRP A 269 3.71 11.58 -4.25
C TRP A 269 3.04 10.31 -3.72
N LEU A 270 2.78 10.21 -2.42
CA LEU A 270 1.92 9.16 -1.85
C LEU A 270 0.49 9.28 -2.39
N SER A 271 -0.08 10.50 -2.41
CA SER A 271 -1.40 10.75 -3.00
C SER A 271 -1.45 10.41 -4.49
N LEU A 272 -0.38 10.72 -5.24
CA LEU A 272 -0.23 10.32 -6.64
C LEU A 272 -0.12 8.79 -6.80
N ALA A 273 0.61 8.12 -5.90
CA ALA A 273 0.75 6.66 -5.90
C ALA A 273 -0.61 5.97 -5.76
N SER A 274 -1.44 6.41 -4.83
CA SER A 274 -2.81 5.93 -4.66
C SER A 274 -3.61 6.04 -5.97
N LEU A 275 -3.59 7.21 -6.61
CA LEU A 275 -4.28 7.43 -7.89
C LEU A 275 -3.78 6.49 -9.00
N VAL A 276 -2.46 6.33 -9.14
CA VAL A 276 -1.86 5.45 -10.16
C VAL A 276 -2.20 3.99 -9.89
N VAL A 277 -2.15 3.54 -8.65
CA VAL A 277 -2.46 2.15 -8.28
C VAL A 277 -3.92 1.84 -8.57
N ILE A 278 -4.86 2.70 -8.14
CA ILE A 278 -6.29 2.50 -8.36
C ILE A 278 -6.60 2.52 -9.86
N SER A 279 -6.00 3.44 -10.63
CA SER A 279 -6.22 3.51 -12.09
C SER A 279 -5.67 2.32 -12.86
N CYS A 280 -4.67 1.61 -12.33
CA CYS A 280 -4.16 0.39 -12.95
C CYS A 280 -5.09 -0.82 -12.75
N LEU A 281 -5.94 -0.85 -11.72
CA LEU A 281 -6.74 -2.04 -11.39
C LEU A 281 -7.71 -2.49 -12.49
N PRO A 282 -8.49 -1.61 -13.17
CA PRO A 282 -9.47 -2.04 -14.17
C PRO A 282 -8.89 -2.61 -15.45
N TYR A 283 -7.66 -2.23 -15.84
CA TYR A 283 -7.10 -2.57 -17.15
C TYR A 283 -6.64 -4.02 -17.29
N TYR A 284 -6.49 -4.75 -16.18
CA TYR A 284 -5.86 -6.07 -16.19
C TYR A 284 -6.83 -7.24 -15.93
N TRP A 285 -8.15 -6.97 -15.91
CA TRP A 285 -9.21 -7.96 -15.72
C TRP A 285 -10.07 -8.13 -16.98
#